data_AF-A0A926C8G6-F1
#
_entry.id   AF-A0A926C8G6-F1
#
_cell.length_a   1.000
_cell.length_b   1.000
_cell.length_c   1.000
_cell.angle_alpha   90.00
_cell.angle_beta   90.00
_cell.angle_gamma   90.00
#
_symmetry.space_group_name_H-M   'P 1'
#
loop_
_entity.id
_entity.type
_entity.pdbx_description
1 polymer ?
#
loop_
_entity_poly.entity_id
_entity_poly.type
_entity_poly.pdbx_seq_one_letter_code
_entity_poly.pdbx_strand_id
1 'polypeptide(L)'
;IDPANQRAQQGLTWLEARSLIVHTPAPVVAPASIDGPGLPRERQHEREGWWVNMRRNRREMSRAWQVVLAGMILLLAFTLGLNLLLRETIVRATTPAVPTVVAAVPVATAAPTAIPILYQRSQSLSDAQTLAYLSGVDGERTRLRTAVDAYRETTSKLGNSAVLHAAAARDLRAQFDGAHAIIAELNPPPQLRDAHTHYLDGLDQERSAMDDMLEFYGSFRIQVANRAVLRLEEARQQIDQARVIFTVSALRANNAGPPAQTVR
;
A
#
# COMPACT_ATOMS: atom_id res chain seq x y z
N ILE A 1 -5.35 37.88 34.71
CA ILE A 1 -3.94 37.64 34.32
C ILE A 1 -3.24 37.19 35.58
N ASP A 2 -2.76 35.94 35.59
CA ASP A 2 -2.11 35.35 36.77
C ASP A 2 -0.74 36.02 37.00
N PRO A 3 -0.55 36.76 38.10
CA PRO A 3 0.64 37.61 38.30
C PRO A 3 1.93 36.82 38.56
N ALA A 4 1.85 35.50 38.79
CA ALA A 4 2.99 34.66 39.14
C ALA A 4 3.65 33.95 37.94
N ASN A 5 3.16 34.14 36.72
CA ASN A 5 3.69 33.43 35.56
C ASN A 5 4.97 34.08 35.01
N GLN A 6 6.14 33.54 35.37
CA GLN A 6 7.46 34.01 34.94
C GLN A 6 7.62 34.10 33.41
N ARG A 7 6.92 33.27 32.62
CA ARG A 7 6.96 33.36 31.15
C ARG A 7 6.22 34.59 30.62
N ALA A 8 5.16 35.04 31.29
CA ALA A 8 4.44 36.24 30.90
C ALA A 8 5.28 37.50 31.17
N GLN A 9 6.07 37.50 32.26
CA GLN A 9 7.01 38.58 32.57
C GLN A 9 8.18 38.64 31.58
N GLN A 10 8.72 37.49 31.18
CA GLN A 10 9.76 37.43 30.13
C GLN A 10 9.26 37.90 28.76
N GLY A 11 7.98 37.64 28.44
CA GLY A 11 7.35 38.19 27.24
C GLY A 11 7.19 39.71 27.29
N LEU A 12 6.84 40.25 28.44
CA LEU A 12 6.72 41.70 28.68
C LEU A 12 8.07 42.41 28.56
N THR A 13 9.12 41.89 29.19
CA THR A 13 10.46 42.49 29.09
C THR A 13 11.03 42.42 27.67
N TRP A 14 10.69 41.36 26.91
CA TRP A 14 11.05 41.27 25.50
C TRP A 14 10.31 42.29 24.61
N LEU A 15 9.06 42.63 24.96
CA LEU A 15 8.28 43.67 24.26
C LEU A 15 8.73 45.09 24.61
N GLU A 16 9.15 45.33 25.87
CA GLU A 16 9.76 46.58 26.31
C GLU A 16 11.13 46.81 25.64
N ALA A 17 11.97 45.78 25.55
CA ALA A 17 13.29 45.85 24.90
C ALA A 17 13.22 46.20 23.41
N ARG A 18 12.08 45.95 22.75
CA ARG A 18 11.82 46.29 21.35
C ARG A 18 11.06 47.62 21.15
N SER A 19 10.86 48.40 22.22
CA SER A 19 10.11 49.67 22.21
C SER A 19 8.74 49.59 21.52
N LEU A 20 8.10 48.40 21.56
CA LEU A 20 6.79 48.15 20.97
C LEU A 20 5.63 48.51 21.92
N ILE A 21 5.94 48.92 23.15
CA ILE A 21 4.94 49.47 24.08
C ILE A 21 4.92 50.99 23.89
N VAL A 22 4.21 51.42 22.86
CA VAL A 22 3.87 52.82 22.65
C VAL A 22 2.75 53.18 23.64
N HIS A 23 3.11 53.83 24.75
CA HIS A 23 2.16 54.55 25.60
C HIS A 23 1.75 55.84 24.88
N THR A 24 0.86 55.72 23.90
CA THR A 24 0.18 56.87 23.30
C THR A 24 -1.32 56.58 23.35
N PRO A 25 -2.12 57.39 24.07
CA PRO A 25 -3.57 57.31 23.96
C PRO A 25 -3.94 57.73 22.54
N ALA A 26 -4.19 56.75 21.67
CA ALA A 26 -4.71 57.00 20.34
C ALA A 26 -6.12 57.63 20.48
N PRO A 27 -6.44 58.69 19.73
CA PRO A 27 -7.79 59.23 19.70
C PRO A 27 -8.75 58.14 19.20
N VAL A 28 -9.90 58.05 19.86
CA VAL A 28 -11.00 57.16 19.50
C VAL A 28 -11.50 57.52 18.10
N VAL A 29 -10.91 56.90 17.09
CA VAL A 29 -11.51 56.78 15.77
C VAL A 29 -12.43 55.57 15.87
N ALA A 30 -13.73 55.83 15.94
CA ALA A 30 -14.74 54.81 15.83
C ALA A 30 -14.53 54.03 14.51
N PRO A 31 -14.32 52.71 14.53
CA PRO A 31 -14.45 51.94 13.30
C PRO A 31 -15.92 51.99 12.89
N ALA A 32 -16.17 52.48 11.68
CA ALA A 32 -17.45 52.36 11.01
C ALA A 32 -17.93 50.91 11.15
N SER A 33 -19.13 50.74 11.72
CA SER A 33 -19.85 49.47 11.76
C SER A 33 -20.11 49.05 10.31
N ILE A 34 -19.23 48.20 9.79
CA ILE A 34 -19.57 47.35 8.66
C ILE A 34 -20.43 46.24 9.26
N ASP A 35 -21.75 46.45 9.22
CA ASP A 35 -22.76 45.41 9.47
C ASP A 35 -22.63 44.34 8.38
N GLY A 36 -21.63 43.48 8.52
CA GLY A 36 -21.57 42.18 7.86
C GLY A 36 -22.24 41.14 8.77
N PRO A 37 -23.06 40.21 8.25
CA PRO A 37 -23.76 39.24 9.07
C PRO A 37 -22.76 38.41 9.88
N GLY A 38 -22.84 38.55 11.21
CA GLY A 38 -21.96 37.87 12.15
C GLY A 38 -22.06 36.36 12.02
N LEU A 39 -20.98 35.75 11.53
CA LEU A 39 -20.79 34.31 11.69
C LEU A 39 -20.58 34.01 13.18
N PRO A 40 -21.24 32.98 13.75
CA PRO A 40 -21.24 32.73 15.18
C PRO A 40 -19.84 32.41 15.70
N ARG A 41 -19.44 33.09 16.79
CA ARG A 41 -18.14 32.94 17.48
C ARG A 41 -17.84 31.50 17.91
N GLU A 42 -18.84 30.61 18.01
CA GLU A 42 -18.66 29.16 18.23
C GLU A 42 -17.68 28.51 17.24
N ARG A 43 -17.77 28.85 15.94
CA ARG A 43 -16.96 28.18 14.90
C ARG A 43 -15.47 28.50 14.99
N GLN A 44 -15.11 29.58 15.68
CA GLN A 44 -13.71 30.00 15.83
C GLN A 44 -13.02 29.20 16.94
N HIS A 45 -13.73 28.88 18.03
CA HIS A 45 -13.23 28.00 19.09
C HIS A 45 -13.18 26.51 18.68
N GLU A 46 -14.11 26.04 17.84
CA GLU A 46 -14.01 24.70 17.24
C GLU A 46 -12.78 24.55 16.32
N ARG A 47 -12.41 25.61 15.60
CA ARG A 47 -11.21 25.64 14.73
C ARG A 47 -9.91 25.61 15.53
N GLU A 48 -9.83 26.30 16.66
CA GLU A 48 -8.66 26.28 17.54
C GLU A 48 -8.52 24.94 18.30
N GLY A 49 -9.65 24.31 18.64
CA GLY A 49 -9.70 23.00 19.30
C GLY A 49 -9.31 21.83 18.38
N TRP A 50 -9.54 21.94 17.07
CA TRP A 50 -9.30 20.84 16.13
C TRP A 50 -7.83 20.40 16.10
N TRP A 51 -6.85 21.30 16.07
CA TRP A 51 -5.43 20.91 15.98
C TRP A 51 -4.89 20.28 17.27
N VAL A 52 -5.44 20.67 18.44
CA VAL A 52 -5.10 20.05 19.72
C VAL A 52 -5.77 18.68 19.83
N ASN A 53 -7.03 18.56 19.43
CA ASN A 53 -7.75 17.28 19.42
C ASN A 53 -7.16 16.30 18.39
N MET A 54 -6.75 16.77 17.22
CA MET A 54 -6.05 16.00 16.19
C MET A 54 -4.77 15.34 16.72
N ARG A 55 -3.98 16.06 17.53
CA ARG A 55 -2.74 15.52 18.12
C ARG A 55 -2.99 14.56 19.27
N ARG A 56 -4.08 14.73 20.03
CA ARG A 56 -4.51 13.78 21.05
C ARG A 56 -5.03 12.49 20.41
N ASN A 57 -5.90 12.63 19.41
CA ASN A 57 -6.46 11.52 18.64
C ASN A 57 -5.37 10.68 17.94
N ARG A 58 -4.29 11.30 17.43
CA ARG A 58 -3.14 10.56 16.84
C ARG A 58 -2.45 9.60 17.81
N ARG A 59 -2.34 9.95 19.10
CA ARG A 59 -1.70 9.08 20.12
C ARG A 59 -2.63 7.96 20.58
N GLU A 60 -3.93 8.19 20.51
CA GLU A 60 -4.95 7.19 20.83
C GLU A 60 -5.12 6.20 19.66
N MET A 61 -5.05 6.69 18.41
CA MET A 61 -5.08 5.88 17.19
C MET A 61 -3.89 4.91 17.13
N SER A 62 -2.68 5.33 17.54
CA SER A 62 -1.51 4.43 17.54
C SER A 62 -1.64 3.28 18.54
N ARG A 63 -2.28 3.50 19.69
CA ARG A 63 -2.53 2.46 20.70
C ARG A 63 -3.62 1.49 20.24
N ALA A 64 -4.69 2.00 19.63
CA ALA A 64 -5.73 1.16 19.04
C ALA A 64 -5.16 0.28 17.92
N TRP A 65 -4.32 0.85 17.05
CA TRP A 65 -3.68 0.10 15.96
C TRP A 65 -2.69 -0.96 16.48
N GLN A 66 -1.97 -0.68 17.58
CA GLN A 66 -1.12 -1.66 18.24
C GLN A 66 -1.91 -2.86 18.81
N VAL A 67 -3.09 -2.63 19.39
CA VAL A 67 -3.95 -3.71 19.90
C VAL A 67 -4.49 -4.56 18.75
N VAL A 68 -4.91 -3.92 17.65
CA VAL A 68 -5.36 -4.64 16.44
C VAL A 68 -4.22 -5.47 15.83
N LEU A 69 -3.02 -4.90 15.74
CA LEU A 69 -1.86 -5.59 15.19
C LEU A 69 -1.41 -6.75 16.09
N ALA A 70 -1.43 -6.57 17.41
CA ALA A 70 -1.18 -7.64 18.38
C ALA A 70 -2.22 -8.75 18.27
N GLY A 71 -3.50 -8.41 18.10
CA GLY A 71 -4.57 -9.38 17.86
C GLY A 71 -4.37 -10.18 16.58
N MET A 72 -3.99 -9.52 15.47
CA MET A 72 -3.65 -10.20 14.21
C MET A 72 -2.44 -11.12 14.36
N ILE A 73 -1.38 -10.69 15.05
CA ILE A 73 -0.18 -11.52 15.29
C ILE A 73 -0.55 -12.74 16.15
N LEU A 74 -1.37 -12.57 17.19
CA LEU A 74 -1.78 -13.65 18.06
C LEU A 74 -2.65 -14.67 17.30
N LEU A 75 -3.55 -14.20 16.44
CA LEU A 75 -4.37 -15.07 15.58
C LEU A 75 -3.52 -15.80 14.52
N LEU A 76 -2.50 -15.13 13.96
CA LEU A 76 -1.54 -15.76 13.06
C LEU A 76 -0.70 -16.83 13.78
N ALA A 77 -0.19 -16.53 14.98
CA ALA A 77 0.55 -17.49 15.78
C ALA A 77 -0.32 -18.69 16.17
N PHE A 78 -1.59 -18.45 16.50
CA PHE A 78 -2.55 -19.50 16.82
C PHE A 78 -2.84 -20.40 15.61
N THR A 79 -3.07 -19.81 14.43
CA THR A 79 -3.31 -20.56 13.19
C THR A 79 -2.07 -21.36 12.74
N LEU A 80 -0.86 -20.79 12.86
CA LEU A 80 0.38 -21.54 12.63
C LEU A 80 0.56 -22.68 13.63
N GLY A 81 0.31 -22.43 14.92
CA GLY A 81 0.39 -23.46 15.97
C GLY A 81 -0.55 -24.63 15.71
N LEU A 82 -1.79 -24.35 15.30
CA LEU A 82 -2.75 -25.38 14.92
C LEU A 82 -2.27 -26.21 13.71
N ASN A 83 -1.70 -25.55 12.70
CA ASN A 83 -1.20 -26.20 11.48
C ASN A 83 -0.02 -27.14 11.79
N LEU A 84 0.89 -26.72 12.68
CA LEU A 84 2.03 -27.53 13.09
C LEU A 84 1.59 -28.77 13.89
N LEU A 85 0.64 -28.61 14.83
CA LEU A 85 0.07 -29.73 15.59
C LEU A 85 -0.66 -30.73 14.68
N LEU A 86 -1.39 -30.26 13.67
CA LEU A 86 -2.05 -31.11 12.66
C LEU A 86 -1.04 -31.88 11.79
N ARG A 87 0.09 -31.26 11.44
CA ARG A 87 1.14 -31.96 10.69
C ARG A 87 1.80 -33.06 11.52
N GLU A 88 2.03 -32.83 12.81
CA GLU A 88 2.60 -33.85 13.70
C GLU A 88 1.67 -35.06 13.89
N THR A 89 0.35 -34.85 13.97
CA THR A 89 -0.61 -35.95 14.11
C THR A 89 -0.75 -36.77 12.82
N ILE A 90 -0.71 -36.14 11.64
CA ILE A 90 -0.75 -36.85 10.35
C ILE A 90 0.53 -37.68 10.13
N VAL A 91 1.71 -37.15 10.47
CA VAL A 91 2.96 -37.90 10.35
C VAL A 91 2.98 -39.12 11.28
N ARG A 92 2.41 -39.03 12.48
CA ARG A 92 2.27 -40.18 13.39
C ARG A 92 1.22 -41.20 12.95
N ALA A 93 0.19 -40.78 12.20
CA ALA A 93 -0.85 -41.68 11.68
C ALA A 93 -0.45 -42.39 10.37
N THR A 94 0.66 -41.98 9.73
CA THR A 94 1.10 -42.50 8.42
C THR A 94 2.30 -43.44 8.54
N THR A 95 2.27 -44.39 9.48
CA THR A 95 3.13 -45.58 9.42
C THR A 95 2.46 -46.63 8.52
N PRO A 96 2.86 -46.77 7.24
CA PRO A 96 2.31 -47.82 6.39
C PRO A 96 2.75 -49.19 6.91
N ALA A 97 1.79 -50.03 7.28
CA ALA A 97 2.01 -51.47 7.34
C ALA A 97 2.38 -51.95 5.93
N VAL A 98 3.53 -52.60 5.79
CA VAL A 98 4.03 -53.17 4.53
C VAL A 98 3.05 -54.25 4.05
N PRO A 99 2.38 -54.11 2.89
CA PRO A 99 1.64 -55.21 2.31
C PRO A 99 2.60 -56.18 1.61
N THR A 100 2.57 -57.44 2.05
CA THR A 100 3.20 -58.59 1.40
C THR A 100 2.67 -58.72 -0.03
N VAL A 101 3.55 -58.57 -1.03
CA VAL A 101 3.21 -58.75 -2.44
C VAL A 101 3.11 -60.25 -2.75
N VAL A 102 1.90 -60.74 -2.96
CA VAL A 102 1.64 -62.03 -3.61
C VAL A 102 1.74 -61.81 -5.12
N ALA A 103 2.56 -62.63 -5.79
CA ALA A 103 2.80 -62.58 -7.23
C ALA A 103 1.49 -62.73 -8.03
N ALA A 104 1.20 -61.75 -8.88
CA ALA A 104 0.11 -61.81 -9.86
C ALA A 104 0.69 -62.02 -11.28
N VAL A 105 0.05 -62.95 -12.00
CA VAL A 105 0.29 -63.41 -13.37
C VAL A 105 0.22 -62.24 -14.38
N PRO A 106 1.06 -62.19 -15.43
CA PRO A 106 1.08 -61.06 -16.36
C PRO A 106 -0.19 -61.00 -17.21
N VAL A 107 -0.94 -59.89 -17.06
CA VAL A 107 -2.00 -59.48 -17.99
C VAL A 107 -1.36 -58.69 -19.15
N ALA A 108 -1.82 -58.98 -20.36
CA ALA A 108 -1.33 -58.42 -21.62
C ALA A 108 -1.25 -56.89 -21.61
N THR A 109 -0.09 -56.38 -22.03
CA THR A 109 0.24 -54.97 -22.18
C THR A 109 -0.65 -54.30 -23.22
N ALA A 110 -1.53 -53.39 -22.78
CA ALA A 110 -2.14 -52.41 -23.67
C ALA A 110 -1.05 -51.48 -24.23
N ALA A 111 -1.04 -51.30 -25.55
CA ALA A 111 -0.07 -50.46 -26.25
C ALA A 111 -0.09 -49.01 -25.73
N PRO A 112 1.06 -48.40 -25.40
CA PRO A 112 1.12 -47.02 -24.96
C PRO A 112 0.75 -46.08 -26.13
N THR A 113 -0.35 -45.34 -25.99
CA THR A 113 -0.70 -44.21 -26.85
C THR A 113 0.43 -43.17 -26.82
N ALA A 114 1.14 -43.00 -27.93
CA ALA A 114 2.33 -42.14 -28.09
C ALA A 114 2.03 -40.62 -28.20
N ILE A 115 0.94 -40.13 -27.60
CA ILE A 115 0.53 -38.71 -27.63
C ILE A 115 1.06 -37.85 -26.44
N PRO A 116 1.64 -38.35 -25.32
CA PRO A 116 1.86 -37.49 -24.15
C PRO A 116 3.06 -36.53 -24.24
N ILE A 117 4.07 -36.80 -25.07
CA ILE A 117 5.37 -36.10 -24.97
C ILE A 117 5.35 -34.70 -25.59
N LEU A 118 4.71 -34.53 -26.77
CA LEU A 118 4.66 -33.23 -27.45
C LEU A 118 3.80 -32.22 -26.70
N TYR A 119 2.66 -32.68 -26.18
CA TYR A 119 1.75 -31.86 -25.38
C TYR A 119 2.43 -31.40 -24.08
N GLN A 120 3.13 -32.29 -23.39
CA GLN A 120 3.85 -31.96 -22.16
C GLN A 120 4.97 -30.93 -22.39
N ARG A 121 5.73 -31.05 -23.49
CA ARG A 121 6.73 -30.04 -23.86
C ARG A 121 6.11 -28.67 -24.13
N SER A 122 4.97 -28.62 -24.82
CA SER A 122 4.27 -27.36 -25.11
C SER A 122 3.77 -26.67 -23.84
N GLN A 123 3.30 -27.44 -22.85
CA GLN A 123 2.87 -26.91 -21.55
C GLN A 123 4.05 -26.34 -20.76
N SER A 124 5.16 -27.08 -20.67
CA SER A 124 6.36 -26.59 -19.94
C SER A 124 6.90 -25.27 -20.51
N LEU A 125 6.78 -25.07 -21.83
CA LEU A 125 7.21 -23.82 -22.47
C LEU A 125 6.27 -22.66 -22.11
N SER A 126 4.95 -22.90 -22.08
CA SER A 126 3.95 -21.92 -21.66
C SER A 126 4.11 -21.52 -20.18
N ASP A 127 4.39 -22.49 -19.31
CA ASP A 127 4.63 -22.25 -17.89
C ASP A 127 5.92 -21.46 -17.66
N ALA A 128 6.99 -21.80 -18.38
CA ALA A 128 8.25 -21.04 -18.33
C ALA A 128 8.06 -19.60 -18.82
N GLN A 129 7.30 -19.38 -19.91
CA GLN A 129 7.00 -18.05 -20.41
C GLN A 129 6.14 -17.24 -19.42
N THR A 130 5.21 -17.90 -18.74
CA THR A 130 4.39 -17.29 -17.68
C THR A 130 5.25 -16.85 -16.50
N LEU A 131 6.15 -17.71 -16.03
CA LEU A 131 7.07 -17.38 -14.93
C LEU A 131 8.04 -16.26 -15.30
N ALA A 132 8.56 -16.25 -16.54
CA ALA A 132 9.44 -15.20 -17.04
C ALA A 132 8.73 -13.83 -17.13
N TYR A 133 7.48 -13.81 -17.59
CA TYR A 133 6.68 -12.59 -17.60
C TYR A 133 6.41 -12.08 -16.17
N LEU A 134 5.98 -12.97 -15.27
CA LEU A 134 5.63 -12.59 -13.90
C LEU A 134 6.85 -12.11 -13.09
N SER A 135 8.03 -12.67 -13.31
CA SER A 135 9.26 -12.19 -12.68
C SER A 135 9.64 -10.78 -13.14
N GLY A 136 9.43 -10.46 -14.43
CA GLY A 136 9.59 -9.11 -14.95
C GLY A 136 8.67 -8.10 -14.26
N VAL A 137 7.38 -8.43 -14.13
CA VAL A 137 6.40 -7.59 -13.42
C VAL A 137 6.72 -7.44 -11.93
N ASP A 138 7.16 -8.51 -11.25
CA ASP A 138 7.48 -8.46 -9.82
C ASP A 138 8.72 -7.61 -9.50
N GLY A 139 9.68 -7.55 -10.42
CA GLY A 139 10.83 -6.64 -10.33
C GLY A 139 10.38 -5.18 -10.20
N GLU A 140 9.55 -4.72 -11.14
CA GLU A 140 9.03 -3.34 -11.13
C GLU A 140 8.08 -3.09 -9.95
N ARG A 141 7.26 -4.07 -9.57
CA ARG A 141 6.40 -3.94 -8.38
C ARG A 141 7.19 -3.76 -7.09
N THR A 142 8.35 -4.39 -6.98
CA THR A 142 9.22 -4.25 -5.81
C THR A 142 9.82 -2.85 -5.78
N ARG A 143 10.30 -2.36 -6.93
CA ARG A 143 10.79 -0.98 -7.08
C ARG A 143 9.73 0.06 -6.71
N LEU A 144 8.48 -0.12 -7.18
CA LEU A 144 7.37 0.78 -6.83
C LEU A 144 7.06 0.78 -5.33
N ARG A 145 7.06 -0.37 -4.67
CA ARG A 145 6.88 -0.44 -3.21
C ARG A 145 7.97 0.34 -2.47
N THR A 146 9.23 0.17 -2.87
CA THR A 146 10.34 0.93 -2.30
C THR A 146 10.17 2.44 -2.52
N ALA A 147 9.71 2.87 -3.69
CA ALA A 147 9.45 4.28 -3.97
C ALA A 147 8.31 4.85 -3.10
N VAL A 148 7.22 4.11 -2.92
CA VAL A 148 6.11 4.48 -2.03
C VAL A 148 6.57 4.58 -0.58
N ASP A 149 7.41 3.66 -0.12
CA ASP A 149 7.96 3.68 1.24
C ASP A 149 8.89 4.89 1.44
N ALA A 150 9.73 5.22 0.46
CA ALA A 150 10.57 6.41 0.47
C ALA A 150 9.75 7.71 0.51
N TYR A 151 8.66 7.76 -0.27
CA TYR A 151 7.71 8.87 -0.23
C TYR A 151 7.05 9.01 1.15
N ARG A 152 6.56 7.90 1.73
CA ARG A 152 5.95 7.90 3.07
C ARG A 152 6.93 8.35 4.14
N GLU A 153 8.18 7.88 4.08
CA GLU A 153 9.24 8.27 5.02
C GLU A 153 9.56 9.77 4.92
N THR A 154 9.56 10.31 3.70
CA THR A 154 9.78 11.74 3.46
C THR A 154 8.59 12.58 3.92
N THR A 155 7.37 12.05 3.83
CA THR A 155 6.14 12.80 4.14
C THR A 155 5.65 12.65 5.58
N SER A 156 6.11 11.64 6.31
CA SER A 156 5.69 11.35 7.70
C SER A 156 6.42 12.21 8.74
N LYS A 157 7.61 12.73 8.43
CA LYS A 157 8.45 13.53 9.34
C LYS A 157 7.85 14.90 9.58
N LEU A 158 7.60 15.22 10.85
CA LEU A 158 7.12 16.54 11.28
C LEU A 158 8.19 17.60 11.00
N GLY A 159 7.80 18.71 10.39
CA GLY A 159 8.68 19.85 10.10
C GLY A 159 9.15 19.94 8.64
N ASN A 160 8.79 18.97 7.80
CA ASN A 160 9.06 19.05 6.38
C ASN A 160 8.17 20.09 5.69
N SER A 161 8.75 20.83 4.75
CA SER A 161 8.04 21.90 4.03
C SER A 161 7.12 21.31 2.94
N ALA A 162 6.07 22.05 2.58
CA ALA A 162 5.21 21.70 1.44
C ALA A 162 6.00 21.51 0.13
N VAL A 163 7.12 22.23 -0.02
CA VAL A 163 8.05 22.10 -1.15
C VAL A 163 8.71 20.71 -1.15
N LEU A 164 9.14 20.21 0.01
CA LEU A 164 9.72 18.88 0.12
C LEU A 164 8.68 17.78 -0.20
N HIS A 165 7.44 17.95 0.29
CA HIS A 165 6.35 17.02 -0.02
C HIS A 165 6.04 17.00 -1.52
N ALA A 166 5.98 18.17 -2.17
CA ALA A 166 5.78 18.26 -3.61
C ALA A 166 6.95 17.66 -4.40
N ALA A 167 8.19 17.83 -3.94
CA ALA A 167 9.37 17.21 -4.56
C ALA A 167 9.29 15.67 -4.45
N ALA A 168 8.97 15.14 -3.28
CA ALA A 168 8.79 13.70 -3.07
C ALA A 168 7.64 13.12 -3.92
N ALA A 169 6.54 13.85 -4.07
CA ALA A 169 5.44 13.44 -4.94
C ALA A 169 5.84 13.42 -6.43
N ARG A 170 6.65 14.38 -6.89
CA ARG A 170 7.19 14.37 -8.27
C ARG A 170 8.13 13.20 -8.51
N ASP A 171 9.00 12.89 -7.55
CA ASP A 171 9.89 11.74 -7.64
C ASP A 171 9.09 10.43 -7.72
N LEU A 172 8.10 10.26 -6.85
CA LEU A 172 7.21 9.10 -6.88
C LEU A 172 6.47 9.00 -8.23
N ARG A 173 5.95 10.12 -8.74
CA ARG A 173 5.29 10.19 -10.06
C ARG A 173 6.21 9.70 -11.18
N ALA A 174 7.48 10.12 -11.18
CA ALA A 174 8.46 9.70 -12.18
C ALA A 174 8.79 8.19 -12.07
N GLN A 175 8.81 7.64 -10.85
CA GLN A 175 8.97 6.19 -10.66
C GLN A 175 7.77 5.41 -11.21
N PHE A 176 6.54 5.92 -11.01
CA PHE A 176 5.34 5.34 -11.64
C PHE A 176 5.36 5.43 -13.16
N ASP A 177 5.82 6.56 -13.73
CA ASP A 177 6.01 6.70 -15.18
C ASP A 177 6.98 5.65 -15.73
N GLY A 178 8.14 5.50 -15.09
CA GLY A 178 9.16 4.54 -15.50
C GLY A 178 8.66 3.11 -15.40
N ALA A 179 8.03 2.73 -14.29
CA ALA A 179 7.49 1.38 -14.11
C ALA A 179 6.35 1.09 -15.09
N HIS A 180 5.45 2.05 -15.32
CA HIS A 180 4.40 1.89 -16.33
C HIS A 180 4.99 1.62 -17.72
N ALA A 181 5.96 2.43 -18.15
CA ALA A 181 6.61 2.25 -19.45
C ALA A 181 7.28 0.87 -19.59
N ILE A 182 8.05 0.45 -18.59
CA ILE A 182 8.73 -0.86 -18.60
C ILE A 182 7.70 -2.00 -18.63
N ILE A 183 6.65 -1.91 -17.82
CA ILE A 183 5.64 -2.97 -17.75
C ILE A 183 4.84 -3.03 -19.05
N ALA A 184 4.49 -1.89 -19.65
CA ALA A 184 3.76 -1.84 -20.92
C ALA A 184 4.55 -2.46 -22.10
N GLU A 185 5.89 -2.46 -22.03
CA GLU A 185 6.75 -3.13 -23.02
C GLU A 185 6.84 -4.65 -22.84
N LEU A 186 6.43 -5.17 -21.67
CA LEU A 186 6.40 -6.62 -21.45
C LEU A 186 5.34 -7.27 -22.34
N ASN A 187 5.68 -8.43 -22.92
CA ASN A 187 4.75 -9.19 -23.74
C ASN A 187 4.00 -10.24 -22.88
N PRO A 188 2.75 -9.99 -22.48
CA PRO A 188 2.01 -10.94 -21.65
C PRO A 188 1.64 -12.21 -22.43
N PRO A 189 1.79 -13.40 -21.81
CA PRO A 189 1.18 -14.62 -22.32
C PRO A 189 -0.33 -14.42 -22.54
N PRO A 190 -0.96 -15.14 -23.50
CA PRO A 190 -2.37 -14.92 -23.85
C PRO A 190 -3.33 -14.95 -22.66
N GLN A 191 -3.10 -15.86 -21.71
CA GLN A 191 -3.89 -16.03 -20.49
C GLN A 191 -3.78 -14.87 -19.48
N LEU A 192 -2.81 -13.97 -19.65
CA LEU A 192 -2.53 -12.86 -18.74
C LEU A 192 -2.81 -11.48 -19.36
N ARG A 193 -3.27 -11.40 -20.61
CA ARG A 193 -3.48 -10.12 -21.32
C ARG A 193 -4.49 -9.21 -20.63
N ASP A 194 -5.62 -9.75 -20.20
CA ASP A 194 -6.66 -8.96 -19.55
C ASP A 194 -6.17 -8.46 -18.19
N ALA A 195 -5.51 -9.32 -17.40
CA ALA A 195 -4.92 -8.95 -16.12
C ALA A 195 -3.79 -7.92 -16.28
N HIS A 196 -2.99 -8.02 -17.33
CA HIS A 196 -1.97 -7.05 -17.68
C HIS A 196 -2.59 -5.68 -17.99
N THR A 197 -3.65 -5.65 -18.80
CA THR A 197 -4.37 -4.41 -19.15
C THR A 197 -4.94 -3.75 -17.91
N HIS A 198 -5.67 -4.50 -17.06
CA HIS A 198 -6.18 -3.99 -15.78
C HIS A 198 -5.09 -3.47 -14.84
N TYR A 199 -3.91 -4.09 -14.89
CA TYR A 199 -2.78 -3.64 -14.10
C TYR A 199 -2.23 -2.29 -14.61
N LEU A 200 -2.11 -2.11 -15.92
CA LEU A 200 -1.70 -0.84 -16.53
C LEU A 200 -2.73 0.27 -16.29
N ASP A 201 -4.02 -0.01 -16.47
CA ASP A 201 -5.10 0.94 -16.18
C ASP A 201 -5.03 1.43 -14.72
N GLY A 202 -4.78 0.50 -13.79
CA GLY A 202 -4.59 0.83 -12.38
C GLY A 202 -3.38 1.74 -12.15
N LEU A 203 -2.24 1.45 -12.79
CA LEU A 203 -1.07 2.33 -12.72
C LEU A 203 -1.33 3.72 -13.30
N ASP A 204 -2.08 3.83 -14.39
CA ASP A 204 -2.47 5.12 -14.97
C ASP A 204 -3.38 5.93 -14.04
N GLN A 205 -4.23 5.25 -13.27
CA GLN A 205 -5.04 5.89 -12.24
C GLN A 205 -4.20 6.34 -11.04
N GLU A 206 -3.18 5.58 -10.62
CA GLU A 206 -2.22 6.03 -9.60
C GLU A 206 -1.43 7.26 -10.07
N ARG A 207 -1.00 7.27 -11.35
CA ARG A 207 -0.34 8.40 -12.00
C ARG A 207 -1.23 9.65 -11.98
N SER A 208 -2.49 9.52 -12.38
CA SER A 208 -3.48 10.61 -12.35
C SER A 208 -3.76 11.13 -10.93
N ALA A 209 -3.76 10.23 -9.94
CA ALA A 209 -3.92 10.64 -8.54
C ALA A 209 -2.71 11.39 -7.99
N MET A 210 -1.50 11.04 -8.42
CA MET A 210 -0.29 11.80 -8.06
C MET A 210 -0.33 13.21 -8.65
N ASP A 211 -0.87 13.38 -9.86
CA ASP A 211 -1.06 14.70 -10.48
C ASP A 211 -2.04 15.55 -9.66
N ASP A 212 -3.11 14.96 -9.14
CA ASP A 212 -4.01 15.62 -8.18
C ASP A 212 -3.28 15.99 -6.87
N MET A 213 -2.45 15.11 -6.32
CA MET A 213 -1.69 15.42 -5.11
C MET A 213 -0.73 16.59 -5.33
N LEU A 214 -0.09 16.68 -6.50
CA LEU A 214 0.76 17.80 -6.89
C LEU A 214 -0.05 19.10 -7.02
N GLU A 215 -1.23 19.05 -7.64
CA GLU A 215 -2.15 20.18 -7.70
C GLU A 215 -2.59 20.63 -6.29
N PHE A 216 -2.84 19.67 -5.39
CA PHE A 216 -3.15 19.97 -3.99
C PHE A 216 -2.00 20.68 -3.29
N TYR A 217 -0.75 20.27 -3.47
CA TYR A 217 0.39 20.96 -2.87
C TYR A 217 0.59 22.40 -3.39
N GLY A 218 0.10 22.70 -4.59
CA GLY A 218 0.11 24.05 -5.16
C GLY A 218 -1.07 24.92 -4.72
N SER A 219 -2.26 24.33 -4.53
CA SER A 219 -3.52 25.07 -4.33
C SER A 219 -4.13 24.95 -2.93
N PHE A 220 -3.72 23.95 -2.15
CA PHE A 220 -4.29 23.54 -0.86
C PHE A 220 -5.81 23.28 -0.88
N ARG A 221 -6.37 22.94 -2.05
CA ARG A 221 -7.80 22.64 -2.21
C ARG A 221 -8.12 21.20 -1.78
N ILE A 222 -8.88 21.07 -0.69
CA ILE A 222 -9.27 19.76 -0.13
C ILE A 222 -10.02 18.89 -1.15
N GLN A 223 -10.78 19.48 -2.07
CA GLN A 223 -11.50 18.75 -3.11
C GLN A 223 -10.56 17.95 -4.03
N VAL A 224 -9.39 18.51 -4.32
CA VAL A 224 -8.36 17.86 -5.15
C VAL A 224 -7.73 16.71 -4.39
N ALA A 225 -7.45 16.88 -3.10
CA ALA A 225 -6.98 15.80 -2.24
C ALA A 225 -7.99 14.64 -2.14
N ASN A 226 -9.28 14.95 -1.99
CA ASN A 226 -10.34 13.93 -1.96
C ASN A 226 -10.45 13.18 -3.30
N ARG A 227 -10.33 13.90 -4.42
CA ARG A 227 -10.29 13.29 -5.76
C ARG A 227 -9.10 12.33 -5.89
N ALA A 228 -7.91 12.75 -5.45
CA ALA A 228 -6.72 11.91 -5.44
C ALA A 228 -6.95 10.62 -4.65
N VAL A 229 -7.53 10.72 -3.44
CA VAL A 229 -7.81 9.56 -2.58
C VAL A 229 -8.76 8.58 -3.28
N LEU A 230 -9.86 9.06 -3.85
CA LEU A 230 -10.82 8.20 -4.56
C LEU A 230 -10.17 7.48 -5.75
N ARG A 231 -9.33 8.20 -6.52
CA ARG A 231 -8.57 7.60 -7.62
C ARG A 231 -7.60 6.53 -7.14
N LEU A 232 -6.88 6.77 -6.04
CA LEU A 232 -5.98 5.77 -5.45
C LEU A 232 -6.73 4.53 -4.95
N GLU A 233 -7.94 4.70 -4.40
CA GLU A 233 -8.78 3.57 -3.99
C GLU A 233 -9.24 2.73 -5.18
N GLU A 234 -9.69 3.37 -6.26
CA GLU A 234 -10.07 2.70 -7.50
C GLU A 234 -8.87 1.99 -8.15
N ALA A 235 -7.74 2.69 -8.26
CA ALA A 235 -6.49 2.14 -8.79
C ALA A 235 -6.07 0.88 -8.03
N ARG A 236 -6.14 0.94 -6.69
CA ARG A 236 -5.84 -0.21 -5.84
C ARG A 236 -6.74 -1.40 -6.13
N GLN A 237 -8.04 -1.17 -6.33
CA GLN A 237 -8.97 -2.26 -6.63
C GLN A 237 -8.59 -2.94 -7.95
N GLN A 238 -8.28 -2.18 -9.00
CA GLN A 238 -7.88 -2.71 -10.31
C GLN A 238 -6.55 -3.50 -10.21
N ILE A 239 -5.56 -2.93 -9.53
CA ILE A 239 -4.26 -3.58 -9.29
C ILE A 239 -4.44 -4.88 -8.50
N ASP A 240 -5.28 -4.88 -7.45
CA ASP A 240 -5.51 -6.07 -6.64
C ASP A 240 -6.23 -7.17 -7.43
N GLN A 241 -7.19 -6.83 -8.31
CA GLN A 241 -7.82 -7.79 -9.22
C GLN A 241 -6.80 -8.45 -10.16
N ALA A 242 -5.94 -7.67 -10.80
CA ALA A 242 -4.88 -8.19 -11.66
C ALA A 242 -3.90 -9.09 -10.89
N ARG A 243 -3.53 -8.68 -9.66
CA ARG A 243 -2.63 -9.45 -8.79
C ARG A 243 -3.18 -10.81 -8.42
N VAL A 244 -4.49 -10.95 -8.22
CA VAL A 244 -5.11 -12.26 -7.94
C VAL A 244 -4.85 -13.21 -9.11
N ILE A 245 -5.05 -12.75 -10.35
CA ILE A 245 -4.82 -13.56 -11.56
C ILE A 245 -3.35 -13.92 -11.73
N PHE A 246 -2.43 -12.97 -11.50
CA PHE A 246 -1.00 -13.24 -11.51
C PHE A 246 -0.61 -14.29 -10.48
N THR A 247 -1.14 -14.20 -9.25
CA THR A 247 -0.86 -15.14 -8.17
C THR A 247 -1.33 -16.56 -8.52
N VAL A 248 -2.57 -16.68 -9.03
CA VAL A 248 -3.13 -17.96 -9.46
C VAL A 248 -2.30 -18.58 -10.59
N SER A 249 -1.87 -17.76 -11.55
CA SER A 249 -1.06 -18.20 -12.69
C SER A 249 0.34 -18.63 -12.28
N ALA A 250 0.96 -17.91 -11.33
CA ALA A 250 2.24 -18.29 -10.74
C ALA A 250 2.16 -19.65 -10.03
N LEU A 251 1.11 -19.86 -9.23
CA LEU A 251 0.89 -21.13 -8.52
C LEU A 251 0.68 -22.29 -9.50
N ARG A 252 -0.09 -22.07 -10.58
CA ARG A 252 -0.28 -23.09 -11.62
C ARG A 252 1.03 -23.49 -12.27
N ALA A 253 1.82 -22.50 -12.72
CA ALA A 253 3.09 -22.75 -13.40
C ALA A 253 4.13 -23.42 -12.49
N ASN A 254 4.16 -23.09 -11.19
CA ASN A 254 5.08 -23.69 -10.22
C ASN A 254 4.69 -25.13 -9.81
N ASN A 255 3.40 -25.45 -9.80
CA ASN A 255 2.91 -26.78 -9.39
C ASN A 255 2.92 -27.81 -10.53
N ALA A 256 3.26 -27.42 -11.76
CA ALA A 256 3.39 -28.32 -12.91
C ALA A 256 4.69 -29.16 -12.89
N GLY A 257 5.17 -29.57 -11.70
CA GLY A 257 6.43 -30.27 -11.47
C GLY A 257 6.67 -31.52 -12.34
N PRO A 258 7.93 -31.98 -12.45
CA PRO A 258 8.41 -32.84 -13.53
C PRO A 258 7.69 -34.20 -13.59
N PRO A 259 7.55 -34.82 -14.79
CA PRO A 259 6.94 -36.13 -14.91
C PRO A 259 7.66 -37.12 -14.00
N ALA A 260 6.89 -37.98 -13.32
CA ALA A 260 7.41 -39.19 -12.71
C ALA A 260 8.20 -39.96 -13.78
N GLN A 261 9.53 -39.89 -13.71
CA GLN A 261 10.39 -40.74 -14.52
C GLN A 261 10.15 -42.17 -14.03
N THR A 262 9.32 -42.92 -14.76
CA THR A 262 9.28 -44.38 -14.61
C THR A 262 10.63 -44.89 -15.10
N VAL A 263 11.55 -45.11 -14.16
CA VAL A 263 12.78 -45.87 -14.38
C VAL A 263 12.36 -47.26 -14.87
N ARG A 264 12.86 -47.65 -16.04
CA ARG A 264 12.74 -49.00 -16.59
C ARG A 264 14.04 -49.75 -16.36
#